data_AF-A0A9R0ZDB9-F1
#
_entry.id   AF-A0A9R0ZDB9-F1
#
_cell.length_a   1.000
_cell.length_b   1.000
_cell.length_c   1.000
_cell.angle_alpha   90.00
_cell.angle_beta   90.00
_cell.angle_gamma   90.00
#
_symmetry.space_group_name_H-M   'P 1'
#
loop_
_entity.id
_entity.type
_entity.pdbx_description
1 polymer ?
#
loop_
_entity_poly.entity_id
_entity_poly.type
_entity_poly.pdbx_seq_one_letter_code
_entity_poly.pdbx_strand_id
1 'polypeptide(L)'
;MAAPVVDAEYLRQVDRARRALRALIASKGCAPIMLRLAWHDAGTYDVNTRTGGANGSIRYEEEYTHGSNAGLKIAIDLLEPIKAKHPKITYADLYQLAGVVAVEVTGGPTVEFIPGRRVCEISFLQKWMHCS
;
A
#
# COMPACT_ATOMS: atom_id res chain seq x y z
N MET A 1 -4.04 -24.63 12.36
CA MET A 1 -2.84 -23.87 11.96
C MET A 1 -3.23 -23.04 10.75
N ALA A 2 -3.29 -21.71 10.88
CA ALA A 2 -3.60 -20.85 9.74
C ALA A 2 -2.47 -20.98 8.70
N ALA A 3 -2.82 -21.16 7.42
CA ALA A 3 -1.86 -21.23 6.33
C ALA A 3 -0.90 -20.03 6.39
N PRO A 4 0.36 -20.16 5.94
CA PRO A 4 1.24 -19.01 5.82
C PRO A 4 0.53 -17.95 4.97
N VAL A 5 0.45 -16.71 5.49
CA VAL A 5 -0.17 -15.56 4.81
C VAL A 5 0.43 -15.35 3.40
N VAL A 6 1.65 -15.86 3.19
CA VAL A 6 2.41 -15.78 1.95
C VAL A 6 2.68 -17.19 1.42
N ASP A 7 2.02 -17.54 0.30
CA ASP A 7 2.29 -18.76 -0.46
C ASP A 7 3.30 -18.48 -1.61
N ALA A 8 3.79 -19.53 -2.27
CA ALA A 8 4.74 -19.37 -3.39
C ALA A 8 4.13 -18.61 -4.59
N GLU A 9 2.80 -18.61 -4.73
CA GLU A 9 2.12 -17.84 -5.77
C GLU A 9 2.04 -16.35 -5.42
N TYR A 10 1.85 -16.03 -4.15
CA TYR A 10 1.88 -14.68 -3.60
C TYR A 10 3.21 -14.02 -3.90
N LEU A 11 4.32 -14.72 -3.62
CA LEU A 11 5.66 -14.24 -3.95
C LEU A 11 5.83 -13.99 -5.45
N ARG A 12 5.37 -14.92 -6.30
CA ARG A 12 5.41 -14.73 -7.76
C ARG A 12 4.58 -13.53 -8.21
N GLN A 13 3.42 -13.30 -7.59
CA GLN A 13 2.61 -12.12 -7.89
C GLN A 13 3.31 -10.85 -7.43
N VAL A 14 3.92 -10.82 -6.23
CA VAL A 14 4.72 -9.69 -5.72
C VAL A 14 5.85 -9.33 -6.69
N ASP A 15 6.59 -10.32 -7.20
CA ASP A 15 7.67 -10.06 -8.18
C ASP A 15 7.13 -9.50 -9.50
N ARG A 16 5.99 -10.00 -9.97
CA ARG A 16 5.33 -9.48 -11.18
C ARG A 16 4.81 -8.06 -10.96
N ALA A 17 4.19 -7.79 -9.81
CA ALA A 17 3.71 -6.48 -9.42
C ALA A 17 4.87 -5.48 -9.31
N ARG A 18 6.01 -5.87 -8.71
CA ARG A 18 7.21 -5.04 -8.63
C ARG A 18 7.69 -4.58 -10.00
N ARG A 19 7.75 -5.49 -10.98
CA ARG A 19 8.11 -5.16 -12.37
C ARG A 19 7.09 -4.23 -13.02
N ALA A 20 5.80 -4.49 -12.84
CA ALA A 20 4.73 -3.64 -13.36
C ALA A 20 4.76 -2.23 -12.76
N LEU A 21 4.99 -2.12 -11.45
CA LEU A 21 5.15 -0.86 -10.72
C LEU A 21 6.35 -0.08 -11.24
N ARG A 22 7.49 -0.74 -11.46
CA ARG A 22 8.69 -0.09 -11.99
C ARG A 22 8.43 0.54 -13.35
N ALA A 23 7.76 -0.19 -14.24
CA ALA A 23 7.37 0.31 -15.56
C ALA A 23 6.38 1.48 -15.47
N LEU A 24 5.35 1.36 -14.62
CA LEU A 24 4.34 2.40 -14.44
C LEU A 24 4.95 3.68 -13.87
N ILE A 25 5.77 3.57 -12.82
CA ILE A 25 6.37 4.69 -12.11
C ILE A 25 7.37 5.42 -13.01
N ALA A 26 8.23 4.67 -13.71
CA ALA A 26 9.19 5.26 -14.64
C ALA A 26 8.49 5.94 -15.84
N SER A 27 7.42 5.34 -16.37
CA SER A 27 6.71 5.89 -17.53
C SER A 27 5.87 7.13 -17.20
N LYS A 28 5.18 7.15 -16.05
CA LYS A 28 4.29 8.25 -15.67
C LYS A 28 4.98 9.33 -14.83
N GLY A 29 6.21 9.13 -14.37
CA GLY A 29 6.91 10.06 -13.49
C GLY A 29 6.23 10.24 -12.12
N CYS A 30 5.47 9.24 -11.66
CA CYS A 30 4.66 9.32 -10.45
C CYS A 30 5.36 8.80 -9.18
N ALA A 31 6.70 8.73 -9.17
CA ALA A 31 7.44 8.26 -8.00
C ALA A 31 7.11 9.05 -6.70
N PRO A 32 7.04 10.40 -6.71
CA PRO A 32 6.77 11.15 -5.48
C PRO A 32 5.39 10.85 -4.87
N ILE A 33 4.34 10.70 -5.69
CA ILE A 33 2.99 10.45 -5.18
C ILE A 33 2.84 9.02 -4.67
N MET A 34 3.56 8.05 -5.26
CA MET A 34 3.58 6.65 -4.78
C MET A 34 4.31 6.54 -3.44
N LEU A 35 5.43 7.25 -3.28
CA LEU A 35 6.13 7.31 -2.01
C LEU A 35 5.28 8.00 -0.94
N ARG A 36 4.60 9.11 -1.28
CA ARG A 36 3.66 9.79 -0.38
C ARG A 36 2.52 8.87 0.04
N LEU A 37 1.91 8.11 -0.87
CA LEU A 37 0.86 7.14 -0.55
C LEU A 37 1.35 6.11 0.48
N ALA A 38 2.52 5.51 0.25
CA ALA A 38 3.09 4.51 1.15
C ALA A 38 3.40 5.09 2.54
N TRP A 39 3.91 6.33 2.59
CA TRP A 39 4.17 7.05 3.83
C TRP A 39 2.89 7.36 4.61
N HIS A 40 1.86 7.90 3.95
CA HIS A 40 0.60 8.25 4.60
C HIS A 40 -0.16 7.02 5.11
N ASP A 41 -0.08 5.88 4.41
CA ASP A 41 -0.65 4.61 4.88
C ASP A 41 0.10 4.09 6.12
N ALA A 42 1.44 4.16 6.12
CA ALA A 42 2.25 3.68 7.26
C ALA A 42 2.24 4.62 8.48
N GLY A 43 2.11 5.93 8.25
CA GLY A 43 2.27 6.98 9.26
C GLY A 43 1.13 7.10 10.27
N THR A 44 0.04 6.33 10.10
CA THR A 44 -1.10 6.31 11.02
C THR A 44 -0.92 5.35 12.20
N TYR A 45 0.24 4.68 12.31
CA TYR A 45 0.48 3.70 13.38
C TYR A 45 0.64 4.37 14.75
N ASP A 46 -0.19 3.96 15.71
CA ASP A 46 -0.06 4.31 17.12
C ASP A 46 0.42 3.08 17.92
N VAL A 47 1.54 3.24 18.63
CA VAL A 47 2.16 2.20 19.45
C VAL A 47 1.33 1.84 20.69
N ASN A 48 0.59 2.79 21.26
CA ASN A 48 -0.17 2.61 22.49
C ASN A 48 -1.43 1.79 22.23
N THR A 49 -2.11 2.09 21.13
CA THR A 49 -3.36 1.44 20.73
C THR A 49 -3.15 0.28 19.74
N ARG A 50 -1.94 0.18 19.17
CA ARG A 50 -1.50 -0.86 18.19
C ARG A 50 -2.35 -0.89 16.93
N THR A 51 -2.75 0.27 16.46
CA THR A 51 -3.73 0.46 15.39
C THR A 51 -3.24 1.46 14.36
N GLY A 52 -3.92 1.48 13.21
CA GLY A 52 -3.42 2.16 12.02
C GLY A 52 -2.20 1.43 11.43
N GLY A 53 -1.38 2.19 10.71
CA GLY A 53 -0.18 1.70 10.03
C GLY A 53 -0.47 1.10 8.66
N ALA A 54 0.58 0.50 8.07
CA ALA A 54 0.62 0.04 6.69
C ALA A 54 -0.30 -1.17 6.42
N ASN A 55 -1.61 -0.95 6.45
CA ASN A 55 -2.67 -1.95 6.37
C ASN A 55 -3.61 -1.69 5.17
N GLY A 56 -3.29 -0.69 4.35
CA GLY A 56 -4.03 -0.32 3.15
C GLY A 56 -5.35 0.41 3.42
N SER A 57 -5.60 0.90 4.64
CA SER A 57 -6.83 1.60 5.02
C SER A 57 -7.01 2.91 4.25
N ILE A 58 -5.92 3.50 3.74
CA ILE A 58 -5.93 4.71 2.92
C ILE A 58 -6.79 4.62 1.65
N ARG A 59 -7.21 3.42 1.24
CA ARG A 59 -8.13 3.21 0.10
C ARG A 59 -9.58 3.60 0.39
N TYR A 60 -9.95 3.69 1.66
CA TYR A 60 -11.32 3.97 2.09
C TYR A 60 -11.63 5.45 2.01
N GLU A 61 -12.88 5.79 1.65
CA GLU A 61 -13.32 7.17 1.42
C GLU A 61 -13.12 8.03 2.66
N GLU A 62 -13.41 7.44 3.81
CA GLU A 62 -13.24 8.03 5.12
C GLU A 62 -11.79 8.46 5.38
N GLU A 63 -10.80 7.79 4.77
CA GLU A 63 -9.38 8.06 5.00
C GLU A 63 -8.74 8.88 3.89
N TYR A 64 -9.04 8.63 2.60
CA TYR A 64 -8.47 9.45 1.52
C TYR A 64 -9.09 10.86 1.43
N THR A 65 -10.26 11.09 2.02
CA THR A 65 -10.89 12.42 2.06
C THR A 65 -10.36 13.31 3.19
N HIS A 66 -9.58 12.77 4.14
CA HIS A 66 -8.87 13.58 5.11
C HIS A 66 -7.99 14.62 4.41
N GLY A 67 -7.99 15.88 4.89
CA GLY A 67 -7.29 16.99 4.24
C GLY A 67 -5.80 16.72 3.98
N SER A 68 -5.14 15.98 4.87
CA SER A 68 -3.74 15.55 4.74
C SER A 68 -3.49 14.57 3.58
N ASN A 69 -4.54 13.87 3.13
CA ASN A 69 -4.51 12.83 2.08
C ASN A 69 -5.03 13.35 0.73
N ALA A 70 -5.30 14.65 0.60
CA ALA A 70 -5.73 15.25 -0.65
C ALA A 70 -4.79 14.90 -1.82
N GLY A 71 -5.39 14.42 -2.91
CA GLY A 71 -4.69 13.98 -4.13
C GLY A 71 -4.24 12.51 -4.14
N LEU A 72 -4.31 11.77 -3.01
CA LEU A 72 -3.89 10.37 -2.97
C LEU A 72 -4.84 9.42 -3.72
N LYS A 73 -6.09 9.84 -3.96
CA LYS A 73 -7.02 9.11 -4.83
C LYS A 73 -6.44 8.84 -6.22
N ILE A 74 -5.67 9.78 -6.76
CA ILE A 74 -4.98 9.62 -8.06
C ILE A 74 -3.98 8.46 -7.99
N ALA A 75 -3.23 8.34 -6.90
CA ALA A 75 -2.27 7.25 -6.72
C ALA A 75 -2.98 5.89 -6.57
N ILE A 76 -4.08 5.85 -5.82
CA ILE A 76 -4.90 4.64 -5.66
C ILE A 76 -5.43 4.18 -7.02
N ASP A 77 -5.99 5.10 -7.81
CA ASP A 77 -6.55 4.79 -9.14
C ASP A 77 -5.48 4.34 -10.14
N LEU A 78 -4.25 4.82 -10.02
CA LEU A 78 -3.12 4.35 -10.83
C LEU A 78 -2.67 2.93 -10.46
N LEU A 79 -2.86 2.51 -9.21
CA LEU A 79 -2.47 1.19 -8.72
C LEU A 79 -3.56 0.14 -8.93
N GLU A 80 -4.82 0.54 -9.07
CA GLU A 80 -5.97 -0.35 -9.26
C GLU A 80 -5.81 -1.34 -10.44
N PRO A 81 -5.34 -0.93 -11.65
CA PRO A 81 -5.11 -1.87 -12.74
C PRO A 81 -4.00 -2.90 -12.46
N ILE A 82 -3.02 -2.55 -11.62
CA ILE A 82 -1.97 -3.48 -11.18
C ILE A 82 -2.55 -4.45 -10.14
N LYS A 83 -3.36 -3.94 -9.21
CA LYS A 83 -4.07 -4.76 -8.22
C LYS A 83 -4.98 -5.79 -8.90
N ALA A 84 -5.75 -5.38 -9.92
CA ALA A 84 -6.65 -6.26 -10.65
C ALA A 84 -5.92 -7.43 -11.33
N LYS A 85 -4.68 -7.23 -11.79
CA LYS A 85 -3.82 -8.29 -12.36
C LYS A 85 -3.21 -9.21 -11.30
N HIS A 86 -3.18 -8.78 -10.04
CA HIS A 86 -2.56 -9.47 -8.92
C HIS A 86 -3.54 -9.59 -7.74
N PRO A 87 -4.61 -10.41 -7.88
CA PRO A 87 -5.66 -10.49 -6.89
C PRO A 87 -5.18 -11.04 -5.55
N LYS A 88 -4.15 -11.89 -5.51
CA LYS A 88 -3.65 -12.49 -4.26
C LYS A 88 -2.91 -11.49 -3.37
N ILE A 89 -2.23 -10.50 -3.95
CA ILE A 89 -1.46 -9.51 -3.18
C ILE A 89 -2.42 -8.61 -2.40
N THR A 90 -2.13 -8.34 -1.14
CA THR A 90 -2.92 -7.40 -0.34
C THR A 90 -2.72 -5.96 -0.80
N TYR A 91 -3.73 -5.10 -0.59
CA TYR A 91 -3.58 -3.65 -0.87
C TYR A 91 -2.44 -3.04 -0.02
N ALA A 92 -2.32 -3.48 1.23
CA ALA A 92 -1.24 -3.08 2.13
C ALA A 92 0.15 -3.36 1.52
N ASP A 93 0.38 -4.57 1.03
CA ASP A 93 1.65 -4.92 0.40
C ASP A 93 1.85 -4.20 -0.93
N LEU A 94 0.79 -4.00 -1.73
CA LEU A 94 0.90 -3.29 -3.00
C LEU A 94 1.33 -1.82 -2.80
N TYR A 95 0.77 -1.12 -1.82
CA TYR A 95 1.10 0.29 -1.55
C TYR A 95 2.53 0.44 -1.00
N GLN A 96 2.93 -0.43 -0.09
CA GLN A 96 4.30 -0.41 0.44
C GLN A 96 5.32 -0.81 -0.63
N LEU A 97 4.99 -1.78 -1.49
CA LEU A 97 5.82 -2.13 -2.64
C LEU A 97 5.94 -0.97 -3.63
N ALA A 98 4.86 -0.22 -3.87
CA ALA A 98 4.89 0.97 -4.72
C ALA A 98 5.83 2.05 -4.16
N GLY A 99 5.86 2.25 -2.84
CA GLY A 99 6.81 3.14 -2.17
C GLY A 99 8.26 2.70 -2.32
N VAL A 100 8.54 1.42 -2.09
CA VAL A 100 9.89 0.83 -2.29
C VAL A 100 10.36 1.03 -3.73
N VAL A 101 9.52 0.66 -4.71
CA VAL A 101 9.87 0.80 -6.12
C VAL A 101 10.03 2.26 -6.53
N ALA A 102 9.26 3.18 -5.95
CA ALA A 102 9.41 4.61 -6.21
C ALA A 102 10.80 5.13 -5.81
N VAL A 103 11.31 4.72 -4.65
CA VAL A 103 12.67 5.07 -4.20
C VAL A 103 13.74 4.46 -5.13
N GLU A 104 13.56 3.21 -5.55
CA GLU A 104 14.52 2.54 -6.43
C GLU A 104 14.56 3.14 -7.84
N VAL A 105 13.42 3.58 -8.37
CA VAL A 105 13.33 4.17 -9.71
C VAL A 105 13.97 5.56 -9.76
N THR A 106 13.95 6.31 -8.66
CA THR A 106 14.58 7.64 -8.57
C THR A 106 16.07 7.59 -8.27
N GLY A 107 16.68 6.40 -8.21
CA GLY A 107 18.10 6.23 -7.92
C GLY A 107 18.43 6.19 -6.42
N GLY A 108 17.42 6.02 -5.56
CA GLY A 108 17.61 5.81 -4.13
C GLY A 108 18.12 4.40 -3.78
N PRO A 109 18.31 4.12 -2.48
CA PRO A 109 18.80 2.82 -2.03
C PRO A 109 17.79 1.70 -2.28
N THR A 110 18.30 0.47 -2.44
CA THR A 110 17.47 -0.74 -2.46
C THR A 110 16.89 -0.96 -1.06
N VAL A 111 15.57 -0.89 -0.94
CA VAL A 111 14.86 -1.16 0.32
C VAL A 111 14.39 -2.61 0.31
N GLU A 112 14.73 -3.35 1.36
CA GLU A 112 14.25 -4.72 1.53
C GLU A 112 12.73 -4.73 1.73
N PHE A 113 12.03 -5.55 0.95
CA PHE A 113 10.58 -5.70 1.03
C PHE A 113 10.19 -7.07 1.55
N ILE A 114 9.47 -7.09 2.67
CA ILE A 114 8.90 -8.31 3.26
C ILE A 114 7.39 -8.31 3.01
N PRO A 115 6.85 -9.30 2.27
CA PRO A 115 5.41 -9.46 2.05
C PRO A 115 4.71 -10.10 3.26
N GLY A 116 3.39 -9.96 3.31
CA GLY A 116 2.52 -10.60 4.31
C GLY A 116 1.75 -9.62 5.19
N ARG A 117 1.67 -8.34 4.84
CA ARG A 117 0.89 -7.35 5.61
C ARG A 117 -0.58 -7.71 5.57
N ARG A 118 -1.20 -7.74 6.75
CA ARG A 118 -2.65 -7.89 6.91
C ARG A 118 -3.35 -6.60 6.49
N VAL A 119 -4.51 -6.76 5.87
CA VAL A 119 -5.34 -5.64 5.43
C VAL A 119 -6.28 -5.21 6.55
N CYS A 120 -6.51 -3.90 6.70
CA CYS A 120 -7.62 -3.43 7.52
C CYS A 120 -8.95 -3.83 6.87
N GLU A 121 -9.80 -4.53 7.61
CA GLU A 121 -11.18 -4.83 7.23
C GLU A 121 -12.09 -3.64 7.57
N ILE A 122 -13.13 -3.42 6.75
CA ILE A 122 -14.09 -2.30 6.89
C ILE A 122 -14.68 -2.21 8.31
N SER A 123 -14.86 -3.36 8.96
CA SER A 123 -15.39 -3.49 10.33
C SER A 123 -14.55 -2.78 11.39
N PHE A 124 -13.25 -2.59 11.14
CA PHE A 124 -12.35 -1.87 12.05
C PHE A 124 -12.45 -0.36 11.87
N LEU A 125 -12.56 0.14 10.64
CA LEU A 125 -12.63 1.58 10.35
C LEU A 125 -13.83 2.27 11.02
N GLN A 126 -14.99 1.60 11.04
CA GLN A 126 -16.18 2.11 11.72
C GLN A 126 -16.03 2.22 13.25
N LYS A 127 -15.21 1.36 13.88
CA LYS A 127 -14.96 1.42 15.33
C LYS A 127 -14.01 2.55 15.72
N TRP A 128 -13.08 2.92 14.84
CA TRP A 128 -12.11 3.99 15.08
C TRP A 128 -12.76 5.38 15.14
N MET A 129 -13.78 5.64 14.32
CA MET A 129 -14.46 6.95 14.28
C MET A 129 -15.50 7.18 15.39
N HIS A 130 -15.94 6.14 16.12
CA HIS A 130 -16.89 6.29 17.23
C HIS A 130 -16.22 6.64 18.58
N CYS A 131 -14.91 6.94 18.57
CA CYS A 131 -14.16 7.44 19.72
C CYS A 131 -13.58 8.81 19.38
N SER A 132 -14.46 9.79 19.19
CA SER A 132 -14.16 11.23 19.18
C SER A 132 -15.35 11.97 19.78
#